data_AF-A0A7C4RDZ5-F1
#
_entry.id   AF-A0A7C4RDZ5-F1
#
_cell.length_a   1.000
_cell.length_b   1.000
_cell.length_c   1.000
_cell.angle_alpha   90.00
_cell.angle_beta   90.00
_cell.angle_gamma   90.00
#
_symmetry.space_group_name_H-M   'P 1'
#
loop_
_entity.id
_entity.type
_entity.pdbx_description
1 polymer ?
#
loop_
_entity_poly.entity_id
_entity_poly.type
_entity_poly.pdbx_seq_one_letter_code
_entity_poly.pdbx_strand_id
1 'polypeptide(L)'
;MVFDVSQDILEMISAILPKIGGVAIVLILGFIIGKLVGKAITVIMTRVGIDRVISDSGLGKTLKEANLTLSSLIGTLARWFIYLIALLTIADIMQVAALSNFLELVVEYIPYLILGLLIIGLGFLFADFISKAIANSLREIGFIHVEIVNFFVRLFVYLIVVLTSLSVMKIDITIINTFASAMAWGLAAGIALAMGLALGLGLKDAIAKNAESVLKSVGFATSKLSQEIKTKDLEGEIKRLESEINTLRQEKMRELEEKKARLETLSKPVENIEEFLNKVVGSSGKVTKVYGGYQVMILDPIIFPWADVMITMQNMGYDVWVSKKDNMYFVVCKLKAE
;
A
#
# COMPACT_ATOMS: atom_id res chain seq x y z
N MET A 1 26.21 -15.27 -65.29
CA MET A 1 26.77 -14.04 -64.68
C MET A 1 25.96 -12.81 -65.06
N VAL A 2 25.84 -12.37 -66.33
CA VAL A 2 25.02 -11.18 -66.70
C VAL A 2 23.51 -11.37 -66.42
N PHE A 3 22.97 -12.57 -66.60
CA PHE A 3 21.56 -12.87 -66.29
C PHE A 3 21.24 -12.92 -64.79
N ASP A 4 22.20 -13.23 -63.91
CA ASP A 4 22.01 -13.15 -62.44
C ASP A 4 21.86 -11.70 -62.00
N VAL A 5 22.75 -10.82 -62.48
CA VAL A 5 22.76 -9.40 -62.11
C VAL A 5 21.42 -8.72 -62.45
N SER A 6 20.77 -9.11 -63.55
CA SER A 6 19.44 -8.58 -63.89
C SER A 6 18.32 -9.06 -62.96
N GLN A 7 18.40 -10.29 -62.44
CA GLN A 7 17.40 -10.82 -61.51
C GLN A 7 17.57 -10.20 -60.13
N ASP A 8 18.82 -10.05 -59.66
CA ASP A 8 19.14 -9.38 -58.39
C ASP A 8 18.63 -7.92 -58.36
N ILE A 9 18.77 -7.19 -59.48
CA ILE A 9 18.27 -5.82 -59.60
C ILE A 9 16.74 -5.77 -59.58
N LEU A 10 16.06 -6.71 -60.24
CA LEU A 10 14.59 -6.78 -60.25
C LEU A 10 14.04 -7.12 -58.86
N GLU A 11 14.67 -8.05 -58.14
CA GLU A 11 14.33 -8.37 -56.76
C GLU A 11 14.53 -7.15 -55.85
N MET A 12 15.66 -6.45 -55.97
CA MET A 12 15.94 -5.23 -55.19
C MET A 12 14.92 -4.12 -55.46
N ILE A 13 14.55 -3.88 -56.73
CA ILE A 13 13.54 -2.87 -57.09
C ILE A 13 12.16 -3.24 -56.53
N SER A 14 11.75 -4.51 -56.67
CA SER A 14 10.46 -4.98 -56.15
C SER A 14 10.36 -4.94 -54.62
N ALA A 15 11.50 -5.08 -53.91
CA ALA A 15 11.58 -4.95 -52.47
C ALA A 15 11.58 -3.49 -51.97
N ILE A 16 12.06 -2.53 -52.76
CA ILE A 16 12.16 -1.11 -52.38
C ILE A 16 10.87 -0.34 -52.70
N LEU A 17 10.19 -0.65 -53.81
CA LEU A 17 9.00 0.07 -54.28
C LEU A 17 7.88 0.18 -53.20
N PRO A 18 7.52 -0.90 -52.48
CA PRO A 18 6.51 -0.85 -51.42
C PRO A 18 6.94 0.03 -50.23
N LYS A 19 8.24 0.01 -49.89
CA LYS A 19 8.79 0.81 -48.78
C LYS A 19 8.70 2.32 -49.07
N ILE A 20 9.03 2.73 -50.30
CA ILE A 20 8.90 4.13 -50.73
C ILE A 20 7.43 4.57 -50.68
N GLY A 21 6.51 3.73 -51.15
CA GLY A 21 5.07 3.99 -51.06
C GLY A 21 4.59 4.17 -49.62
N GLY A 22 5.02 3.28 -48.72
CA GLY A 22 4.72 3.37 -47.29
C GLY A 22 5.22 4.69 -46.67
N VAL A 23 6.47 5.08 -46.95
CA VAL A 23 7.04 6.34 -46.46
C VAL A 23 6.29 7.57 -46.98
N ALA A 24 5.91 7.58 -48.27
CA ALA A 24 5.13 8.67 -48.83
C ALA A 24 3.77 8.83 -48.13
N ILE A 25 3.07 7.72 -47.86
CA ILE A 25 1.80 7.72 -47.14
C ILE A 25 1.98 8.26 -45.71
N VAL A 26 2.99 7.77 -44.99
CA VAL A 26 3.28 8.19 -43.60
C VAL A 26 3.66 9.68 -43.55
N LEU A 27 4.44 10.19 -44.49
CA LEU A 27 4.77 11.62 -44.58
C LEU A 27 3.52 12.48 -44.75
N ILE A 28 2.63 12.09 -45.68
CA ILE A 28 1.39 12.84 -45.94
C ILE A 28 0.49 12.82 -44.69
N LEU A 29 0.25 11.64 -44.12
CA LEU A 29 -0.58 11.49 -42.92
C LEU A 29 0.02 12.21 -41.72
N GLY A 30 1.32 12.03 -41.45
CA GLY A 30 2.03 12.70 -40.36
C GLY A 30 1.96 14.22 -40.48
N PHE A 31 2.15 14.76 -41.69
CA PHE A 31 2.05 16.20 -41.93
C PHE A 31 0.64 16.75 -41.62
N ILE A 32 -0.39 16.09 -42.13
CA ILE A 32 -1.80 16.48 -41.95
C ILE A 32 -2.20 16.35 -40.47
N ILE A 33 -1.98 15.19 -39.86
CA ILE A 33 -2.34 14.92 -38.47
C ILE A 33 -1.60 15.88 -37.53
N GLY A 34 -0.30 16.08 -37.71
CA GLY A 34 0.47 16.98 -36.86
C GLY A 34 -0.03 18.42 -36.91
N LYS A 35 -0.42 18.91 -38.10
CA LYS A 35 -1.00 20.25 -38.26
C LYS A 35 -2.37 20.36 -37.59
N LEU A 36 -3.22 19.33 -37.72
CA LEU A 36 -4.55 19.30 -37.09
C LEU A 36 -4.45 19.24 -35.56
N VAL A 37 -3.64 18.32 -35.04
CA VAL A 37 -3.45 18.12 -33.59
C VAL A 37 -2.83 19.36 -32.95
N GLY A 38 -1.77 19.92 -33.53
CA GLY A 38 -1.14 21.13 -33.00
C GLY A 38 -2.12 22.31 -32.95
N LYS A 39 -2.91 22.51 -34.02
CA LYS A 39 -3.95 23.55 -34.04
C LYS A 39 -5.04 23.29 -33.00
N ALA A 40 -5.51 22.05 -32.86
CA ALA A 40 -6.52 21.68 -31.88
C ALA A 40 -6.06 21.99 -30.45
N ILE A 41 -4.83 21.60 -30.10
CA ILE A 41 -4.26 21.83 -28.77
C ILE A 41 -4.11 23.33 -28.47
N THR A 42 -3.58 24.12 -29.41
CA THR A 42 -3.50 25.58 -29.25
C THR A 42 -4.89 26.19 -29.01
N VAL A 43 -5.89 25.80 -29.81
CA VAL A 43 -7.27 26.31 -29.66
C VAL A 43 -7.86 25.94 -28.30
N ILE A 44 -7.66 24.68 -27.85
CA ILE A 44 -8.15 24.22 -26.55
C ILE A 44 -7.51 25.04 -25.42
N MET A 45 -6.18 25.17 -25.41
CA MET A 45 -5.48 25.91 -24.34
C MET A 45 -5.81 27.40 -24.32
N THR A 46 -5.91 28.04 -25.49
CA THR A 46 -6.31 29.44 -25.58
C THR A 46 -7.77 29.62 -25.13
N ARG A 47 -8.65 28.66 -25.42
CA ARG A 47 -10.06 28.68 -24.96
C ARG A 47 -10.18 28.48 -23.44
N VAL A 48 -9.35 27.62 -22.85
CA VAL A 48 -9.24 27.46 -21.38
C VAL A 48 -8.73 28.75 -20.72
N GLY A 49 -8.08 29.63 -21.47
CA GLY A 49 -7.61 30.93 -20.98
C GLY A 49 -6.24 30.88 -20.32
N ILE A 50 -5.46 29.82 -20.56
CA ILE A 50 -4.11 29.65 -20.00
C ILE A 50 -3.23 30.87 -20.32
N ASP A 51 -3.33 31.41 -21.54
CA ASP A 51 -2.54 32.57 -21.96
C ASP A 51 -2.82 33.83 -21.10
N ARG A 52 -4.08 34.06 -20.68
CA ARG A 52 -4.44 35.22 -19.83
C ARG A 52 -4.01 35.03 -18.39
N VAL A 53 -4.08 33.80 -17.92
CA VAL A 53 -3.74 33.47 -16.54
C VAL A 53 -2.23 33.60 -16.32
N ILE A 54 -1.44 33.29 -17.34
CA ILE A 54 0.01 33.35 -17.29
C ILE A 54 0.56 34.73 -17.68
N SER A 55 -0.18 35.57 -18.42
CA SER A 55 0.31 36.87 -18.91
C SER A 55 0.85 37.79 -17.82
N ASP A 56 0.31 37.70 -16.61
CA ASP A 56 0.70 38.55 -15.48
C ASP A 56 1.88 37.97 -14.68
N SER A 57 2.19 36.68 -14.88
CA SER A 57 3.33 36.02 -14.28
C SER A 57 4.65 36.46 -14.92
N GLY A 58 5.77 36.21 -14.24
CA GLY A 58 7.10 36.47 -14.80
C GLY A 58 7.32 35.77 -16.14
N LEU A 59 6.82 34.54 -16.28
CA LEU A 59 6.94 33.74 -17.50
C LEU A 59 6.09 34.32 -18.65
N GLY A 60 4.89 34.82 -18.36
CA GLY A 60 4.04 35.44 -19.37
C GLY A 60 4.63 36.71 -19.98
N LYS A 61 5.33 37.53 -19.17
CA LYS A 61 6.03 38.73 -19.65
C LYS A 61 7.15 38.37 -20.63
N THR A 62 8.00 37.39 -20.28
CA THR A 62 9.07 36.90 -21.17
C THR A 62 8.54 36.29 -22.46
N LEU A 63 7.45 35.51 -22.39
CA LEU A 63 6.81 34.97 -23.59
C LEU A 63 6.25 36.06 -24.51
N LYS A 64 5.64 37.08 -23.92
CA LYS A 64 5.09 38.23 -24.65
C LYS A 64 6.18 39.05 -25.35
N GLU A 65 7.32 39.24 -24.71
CA GLU A 65 8.51 39.88 -25.33
C GLU A 65 9.00 39.10 -26.57
N ALA A 66 8.88 37.77 -26.55
CA ALA A 66 9.22 36.92 -27.69
C ALA A 66 8.09 36.81 -28.75
N ASN A 67 6.98 37.54 -28.61
CA ASN A 67 5.76 37.39 -29.42
C ASN A 67 5.20 35.95 -29.45
N LEU A 68 5.36 35.23 -28.35
CA LEU A 68 4.89 33.84 -28.18
C LEU A 68 3.86 33.74 -27.07
N THR A 69 2.97 32.76 -27.17
CA THR A 69 2.04 32.39 -26.08
C THR A 69 2.30 30.96 -25.66
N LEU A 70 1.98 30.62 -24.39
CA LEU A 70 2.20 29.26 -23.91
C LEU A 70 1.34 28.25 -24.70
N SER A 71 0.11 28.61 -25.05
CA SER A 71 -0.77 27.77 -25.87
C SER A 71 -0.20 27.51 -27.27
N SER A 72 0.44 28.51 -27.88
CA SER A 72 1.15 28.36 -29.16
C SER A 72 2.37 27.45 -29.03
N LEU A 73 3.16 27.62 -27.97
CA LEU A 73 4.34 26.79 -27.71
C LEU A 73 3.97 25.32 -27.54
N ILE A 74 2.98 25.02 -26.70
CA ILE A 74 2.55 23.63 -26.46
C ILE A 74 1.93 23.01 -27.72
N GLY A 75 1.12 23.76 -28.48
CA GLY A 75 0.59 23.25 -29.75
C GLY A 75 1.68 23.03 -30.80
N THR A 76 2.71 23.89 -30.82
CA THR A 76 3.88 23.70 -31.69
C THR A 76 4.67 22.46 -31.28
N LEU A 77 4.92 22.25 -29.98
CA LEU A 77 5.57 21.04 -29.47
C LEU A 77 4.78 19.78 -29.81
N ALA A 78 3.45 19.79 -29.64
CA ALA A 78 2.61 18.66 -29.99
C ALA A 78 2.63 18.36 -31.50
N ARG A 79 2.68 19.39 -32.36
CA ARG A 79 2.86 19.21 -33.80
C ARG A 79 4.20 18.53 -34.12
N TRP A 80 5.29 18.99 -33.51
CA TRP A 80 6.61 18.38 -33.67
C TRP A 80 6.66 16.95 -33.14
N PHE A 81 5.95 16.65 -32.05
CA PHE A 81 5.82 15.29 -31.53
C PHE A 81 5.22 14.33 -32.55
N ILE A 82 4.12 14.72 -33.20
CA ILE A 82 3.53 13.90 -34.27
C ILE A 82 4.50 13.71 -35.45
N TYR A 83 5.30 14.74 -35.78
CA TYR A 83 6.32 14.62 -36.83
C TYR A 83 7.44 13.66 -36.45
N LEU A 84 7.84 13.61 -35.17
CA LEU A 84 8.80 12.63 -34.67
C LEU A 84 8.25 11.21 -34.73
N ILE A 85 6.97 11.00 -34.38
CA ILE A 85 6.33 9.68 -34.51
C ILE A 85 6.31 9.24 -35.98
N ALA A 86 5.93 10.14 -36.90
CA ALA A 86 5.96 9.84 -38.33
C ALA A 86 7.38 9.50 -38.80
N LEU A 87 8.40 10.23 -38.32
CA LEU A 87 9.80 9.96 -38.63
C LEU A 87 10.28 8.62 -38.07
N LEU A 88 9.86 8.25 -36.86
CA LEU A 88 10.12 6.93 -36.26
C LEU A 88 9.52 5.83 -37.13
N THR A 89 8.25 5.95 -37.53
CA THR A 89 7.59 5.00 -38.42
C THR A 89 8.32 4.89 -39.77
N ILE A 90 8.81 6.00 -40.31
CA ILE A 90 9.62 6.00 -41.55
C ILE A 90 10.92 5.23 -41.34
N ALA A 91 11.62 5.46 -40.22
CA ALA A 91 12.84 4.75 -39.88
C ALA A 91 12.60 3.23 -39.76
N ASP A 92 11.46 2.82 -39.19
CA ASP A 92 11.05 1.42 -39.07
C ASP A 92 10.75 0.78 -40.43
N ILE A 93 10.00 1.47 -41.30
CA ILE A 93 9.72 1.01 -42.67
C ILE A 93 11.03 0.86 -43.45
N MET A 94 11.97 1.78 -43.25
CA MET A 94 13.29 1.76 -43.86
C MET A 94 14.27 0.80 -43.18
N GLN A 95 13.88 0.19 -42.05
CA GLN A 95 14.65 -0.78 -41.27
C GLN A 95 16.01 -0.23 -40.78
N VAL A 96 16.05 1.06 -40.45
CA VAL A 96 17.27 1.72 -39.93
C VAL A 96 17.27 1.66 -38.41
N ALA A 97 17.62 0.50 -37.85
CA ALA A 97 17.50 0.22 -36.41
C ALA A 97 18.15 1.28 -35.50
N ALA A 98 19.33 1.79 -35.85
CA ALA A 98 20.01 2.83 -35.06
C ALA A 98 19.20 4.13 -34.98
N LEU A 99 18.54 4.53 -36.08
CA LEU A 99 17.70 5.72 -36.13
C LEU A 99 16.37 5.48 -35.40
N SER A 100 15.74 4.33 -35.60
CA SER A 100 14.51 3.95 -34.90
C SER A 100 14.70 3.96 -33.38
N ASN A 101 15.74 3.29 -32.87
CA ASN A 101 16.03 3.23 -31.44
C ASN A 101 16.28 4.62 -30.84
N PHE A 102 17.00 5.50 -31.56
CA PHE A 102 17.22 6.87 -31.12
C PHE A 102 15.91 7.67 -31.09
N LEU A 103 15.10 7.58 -32.14
CA LEU A 103 13.82 8.28 -32.22
C LEU A 103 12.82 7.77 -31.18
N GLU A 104 12.83 6.47 -30.87
CA GLU A 104 12.01 5.87 -29.81
C GLU A 104 12.33 6.51 -28.45
N LEU A 105 13.62 6.63 -28.08
CA LEU A 105 14.04 7.31 -26.85
C LEU A 105 13.58 8.77 -26.81
N VAL A 106 13.67 9.49 -27.93
CA VAL A 106 13.21 10.87 -28.03
C VAL A 106 11.69 10.95 -27.88
N VAL A 107 10.94 10.10 -28.59
CA VAL A 107 9.47 10.05 -28.53
C VAL A 107 8.99 9.69 -27.12
N GLU A 108 9.65 8.75 -26.43
CA GLU A 108 9.33 8.40 -25.03
C GLU A 108 9.60 9.56 -24.07
N TYR A 109 10.60 10.40 -24.36
CA TYR A 109 10.95 11.54 -23.52
C TYR A 109 9.96 12.72 -23.62
N ILE A 110 9.37 12.95 -24.79
CA ILE A 110 8.51 14.13 -25.05
C ILE A 110 7.30 14.22 -24.09
N PRO A 111 6.55 13.15 -23.77
CA PRO A 111 5.47 13.21 -22.77
C PRO A 111 5.94 13.77 -21.42
N TYR A 112 7.10 13.33 -20.92
CA TYR A 112 7.68 13.84 -19.66
C TYR A 112 8.05 15.32 -19.76
N LEU A 113 8.62 15.73 -20.91
CA LEU A 113 8.91 17.13 -21.19
C LEU A 113 7.64 18.00 -21.15
N ILE A 114 6.57 17.55 -21.82
CA ILE A 114 5.28 18.26 -21.84
C ILE A 114 4.68 18.34 -20.43
N LEU A 115 4.68 17.25 -19.68
CA LEU A 115 4.19 17.23 -18.29
C LEU A 115 4.97 18.21 -17.41
N GLY A 116 6.30 18.24 -17.52
CA GLY A 116 7.12 19.20 -16.81
C GLY A 116 6.79 20.66 -17.18
N LEU A 117 6.62 20.95 -18.48
CA LEU A 117 6.25 22.30 -18.94
C LEU A 117 4.86 22.72 -18.43
N LEU A 118 3.92 21.78 -18.39
CA LEU A 118 2.60 22.01 -17.80
C LEU A 118 2.70 22.31 -16.30
N ILE A 119 3.54 21.58 -15.56
CA ILE A 119 3.80 21.84 -14.14
C ILE A 119 4.43 23.22 -13.94
N ILE A 120 5.35 23.67 -14.79
CA ILE A 120 5.90 25.04 -14.72
C ILE A 120 4.78 26.07 -14.91
N GLY A 121 3.99 25.91 -15.98
CA GLY A 121 2.90 26.84 -16.31
C GLY A 121 1.87 26.94 -15.19
N LEU A 122 1.38 25.80 -14.68
CA LEU A 122 0.40 25.76 -13.60
C LEU A 122 1.01 26.14 -12.25
N GLY A 123 2.23 25.68 -11.97
CA GLY A 123 2.91 25.92 -10.70
C GLY A 123 3.21 27.40 -10.48
N PHE A 124 3.61 28.14 -11.53
CA PHE A 124 3.84 29.58 -11.42
C PHE A 124 2.54 30.35 -11.17
N LEU A 125 1.43 29.92 -11.77
CA LEU A 125 0.11 30.46 -11.43
C LEU A 125 -0.22 30.24 -9.95
N PHE A 126 -0.05 29.02 -9.44
CA PHE A 126 -0.30 28.72 -8.03
C PHE A 126 0.63 29.51 -7.11
N ALA A 127 1.89 29.68 -7.49
CA ALA A 127 2.86 30.48 -6.73
C ALA A 127 2.41 31.94 -6.59
N ASP A 128 1.88 32.53 -7.66
CA ASP A 128 1.35 33.89 -7.64
C ASP A 128 0.10 34.02 -6.77
N PHE A 129 -0.79 33.01 -6.81
CA PHE A 129 -1.96 32.97 -5.93
C PHE A 129 -1.55 32.90 -4.45
N ILE A 130 -0.65 31.98 -4.10
CA ILE A 130 -0.15 31.80 -2.74
C ILE A 130 0.54 33.07 -2.23
N SER A 131 1.40 33.66 -3.06
CA SER A 131 2.13 34.89 -2.74
C SER A 131 1.16 36.05 -2.46
N LYS A 132 0.14 36.23 -3.31
CA LYS A 132 -0.89 37.27 -3.11
C LYS A 132 -1.71 37.02 -1.84
N ALA A 133 -2.10 35.78 -1.56
CA ALA A 133 -2.85 35.42 -0.36
C ALA A 133 -2.05 35.77 0.91
N ILE A 134 -0.79 35.34 0.97
CA ILE A 134 0.10 35.62 2.11
C ILE A 134 0.34 37.13 2.25
N ALA A 135 0.61 37.85 1.15
CA ALA A 135 0.82 39.29 1.19
C ALA A 135 -0.42 40.06 1.69
N ASN A 136 -1.63 39.60 1.34
CA ASN A 136 -2.86 40.21 1.82
C ASN A 136 -3.04 39.98 3.33
N SER A 137 -2.83 38.75 3.81
CA SER A 137 -2.91 38.44 5.25
C SER A 137 -1.87 39.21 6.07
N LEU A 138 -0.64 39.36 5.57
CA LEU A 138 0.41 40.11 6.26
C LEU A 138 0.12 41.62 6.30
N ARG A 139 -0.52 42.17 5.26
CA ARG A 139 -0.96 43.56 5.25
C ARG A 139 -2.08 43.82 6.26
N GLU A 140 -3.01 42.88 6.40
CA GLU A 140 -4.13 42.99 7.33
C GLU A 140 -3.68 43.08 8.80
N ILE A 141 -2.62 42.36 9.17
CA ILE A 141 -2.03 42.41 10.52
C ILE A 141 -1.04 43.58 10.71
N GLY A 142 -0.93 44.50 9.76
CA GLY A 142 -0.07 45.69 9.86
C GLY A 142 1.43 45.42 9.76
N PHE A 143 1.84 44.31 9.15
CA PHE A 143 3.25 43.98 8.99
C PHE A 143 3.93 44.98 8.05
N ILE A 144 4.99 45.66 8.50
CA ILE A 144 5.59 46.79 7.77
C ILE A 144 6.36 46.32 6.51
N HIS A 145 6.97 45.13 6.57
CA HIS A 145 7.89 44.64 5.52
C HIS A 145 7.31 43.48 4.70
N VAL A 146 6.06 43.61 4.25
CA VAL A 146 5.38 42.55 3.46
C VAL A 146 6.12 42.21 2.17
N GLU A 147 6.75 43.18 1.53
CA GLU A 147 7.43 43.00 0.24
C GLU A 147 8.61 42.02 0.33
N ILE A 148 9.39 42.11 1.41
CA ILE A 148 10.53 41.21 1.65
C ILE A 148 10.02 39.78 1.85
N VAL A 149 9.00 39.59 2.68
CA VAL A 149 8.41 38.26 2.92
C VAL A 149 7.84 37.68 1.63
N ASN A 150 7.10 38.50 0.88
CA ASN A 150 6.49 38.09 -0.38
C ASN A 150 7.54 37.70 -1.44
N PHE A 151 8.68 38.41 -1.48
CA PHE A 151 9.80 38.04 -2.35
C PHE A 151 10.33 36.63 -2.01
N PHE A 152 10.58 36.34 -0.73
CA PHE A 152 11.08 35.03 -0.32
C PHE A 152 10.06 33.91 -0.54
N VAL A 153 8.79 34.15 -0.25
CA VAL A 153 7.70 33.19 -0.52
C VAL A 153 7.65 32.87 -2.01
N ARG A 154 7.59 33.89 -2.87
CA ARG A 154 7.54 33.68 -4.32
C ARG A 154 8.78 32.96 -4.83
N LEU A 155 9.97 33.37 -4.38
CA LEU A 155 11.23 32.72 -4.73
C LEU A 155 11.23 31.24 -4.35
N PHE A 156 10.77 30.92 -3.14
CA PHE A 156 10.73 29.55 -2.64
C PHE A 156 9.74 28.68 -3.42
N VAL A 157 8.52 29.18 -3.67
CA VAL A 157 7.53 28.41 -4.43
C VAL A 157 7.98 28.22 -5.89
N TYR A 158 8.56 29.24 -6.53
CA TYR A 158 9.13 29.10 -7.86
C TYR A 158 10.27 28.07 -7.90
N LEU A 159 11.16 28.07 -6.90
CA LEU A 159 12.21 27.08 -6.79
C LEU A 159 11.62 25.67 -6.70
N ILE A 160 10.62 25.45 -5.84
CA ILE A 160 9.93 24.15 -5.75
C ILE A 160 9.33 23.75 -7.09
N VAL A 161 8.58 24.64 -7.75
CA VAL A 161 7.94 24.35 -9.04
C VAL A 161 8.98 23.96 -10.09
N VAL A 162 10.09 24.71 -10.17
CA VAL A 162 11.17 24.42 -11.11
C VAL A 162 11.80 23.06 -10.78
N LEU A 163 12.20 22.81 -9.52
CA LEU A 163 12.80 21.53 -9.15
C LEU A 163 11.88 20.34 -9.42
N THR A 164 10.61 20.44 -9.01
CA THR A 164 9.62 19.39 -9.26
C THR A 164 9.42 19.18 -10.76
N SER A 165 9.31 20.27 -11.54
CA SER A 165 9.14 20.14 -12.99
C SER A 165 10.34 19.45 -13.66
N LEU A 166 11.57 19.82 -13.30
CA LEU A 166 12.78 19.19 -13.82
C LEU A 166 12.83 17.71 -13.46
N SER A 167 12.43 17.35 -12.24
CA SER A 167 12.31 15.95 -11.81
C SER A 167 11.31 15.18 -12.67
N VAL A 168 10.14 15.74 -12.95
CA VAL A 168 9.13 15.12 -13.84
C VAL A 168 9.65 14.98 -15.27
N MET A 169 10.44 15.94 -15.75
CA MET A 169 11.14 15.87 -17.04
C MET A 169 12.27 14.81 -17.06
N LYS A 170 12.42 13.97 -16.03
CA LYS A 170 13.51 12.99 -15.87
C LYS A 170 14.90 13.61 -15.99
N ILE A 171 15.05 14.91 -15.70
CA ILE A 171 16.35 15.58 -15.64
C ILE A 171 16.97 15.20 -14.30
N ASP A 172 18.23 14.75 -14.31
CA ASP A 172 18.94 14.45 -13.07
C ASP A 172 19.22 15.76 -12.31
N ILE A 173 18.39 15.99 -11.29
CA ILE A 173 18.50 17.13 -10.39
C ILE A 173 19.23 16.79 -9.10
N THR A 174 19.92 15.64 -9.00
CA THR A 174 20.55 15.20 -7.75
C THR A 174 21.51 16.25 -7.21
N ILE A 175 22.32 16.86 -8.07
CA ILE A 175 23.26 17.93 -7.70
C ILE A 175 22.51 19.16 -7.17
N ILE A 176 21.45 19.57 -7.88
CA ILE A 176 20.66 20.73 -7.52
C ILE A 176 19.92 20.49 -6.19
N ASN A 177 19.33 19.31 -5.99
CA ASN A 177 18.63 18.95 -4.76
C ASN A 177 19.59 18.82 -3.58
N THR A 178 20.78 18.26 -3.78
CA THR A 178 21.82 18.17 -2.74
C THR A 178 22.20 19.58 -2.26
N PHE A 179 22.47 20.49 -3.20
CA PHE A 179 22.80 21.87 -2.88
C PHE A 179 21.62 22.62 -2.23
N ALA A 180 20.43 22.52 -2.81
CA ALA A 180 19.21 23.16 -2.29
C ALA A 180 18.86 22.65 -0.87
N SER A 181 18.99 21.35 -0.62
CA SER A 181 18.77 20.74 0.69
C SER A 181 19.81 21.20 1.71
N ALA A 182 21.09 21.26 1.34
CA ALA A 182 22.13 21.79 2.21
C ALA A 182 21.86 23.25 2.60
N MET A 183 21.47 24.09 1.63
CA MET A 183 21.05 25.47 1.91
C MET A 183 19.80 25.53 2.80
N ALA A 184 18.81 24.68 2.55
CA ALA A 184 17.57 24.64 3.33
C ALA A 184 17.85 24.26 4.79
N TRP A 185 18.66 23.23 5.05
CA TRP A 185 19.08 22.85 6.41
C TRP A 185 19.93 23.94 7.06
N GLY A 186 20.83 24.58 6.30
CA GLY A 186 21.63 25.70 6.80
C GLY A 186 20.77 26.89 7.23
N LEU A 187 19.80 27.29 6.41
CA LEU A 187 18.84 28.35 6.73
C LEU A 187 17.93 27.95 7.89
N ALA A 188 17.40 26.72 7.89
CA ALA A 188 16.56 26.21 8.96
C ALA A 188 17.31 26.18 10.30
N ALA A 189 18.55 25.71 10.31
CA ALA A 189 19.41 25.74 11.49
C ALA A 189 19.69 27.17 11.95
N GLY A 190 19.99 28.09 11.03
CA GLY A 190 20.20 29.51 11.33
C GLY A 190 18.96 30.16 11.96
N ILE A 191 17.78 29.94 11.38
CA ILE A 191 16.50 30.45 11.90
C ILE A 191 16.18 29.82 13.25
N ALA A 192 16.36 28.51 13.40
CA ALA A 192 16.15 27.81 14.66
C ALA A 192 17.05 28.34 15.78
N LEU A 193 18.33 28.58 15.48
CA LEU A 193 19.27 29.20 16.41
C LEU A 193 18.87 30.63 16.74
N ALA A 194 18.52 31.45 15.75
CA ALA A 194 18.09 32.83 15.96
C ALA A 194 16.84 32.91 16.85
N MET A 195 15.83 32.09 16.57
CA MET A 195 14.61 32.00 17.38
C MET A 195 14.91 31.47 18.78
N GLY A 196 15.73 30.42 18.90
CA GLY A 196 16.13 29.85 20.18
C GLY A 196 16.87 30.86 21.05
N LEU A 197 17.80 31.64 20.47
CA LEU A 197 18.51 32.71 21.17
C LEU A 197 17.59 33.88 21.52
N ALA A 198 16.72 34.32 20.60
CA ALA A 198 15.80 35.41 20.84
C ALA A 198 14.81 35.09 21.97
N LEU A 199 14.23 33.88 21.95
CA LEU A 199 13.32 33.42 23.00
C LEU A 199 14.06 33.14 24.31
N GLY A 200 15.19 32.44 24.24
CA GLY A 200 15.98 32.08 25.42
C GLY A 200 16.48 33.31 26.18
N LEU A 201 17.03 34.31 25.47
CA LEU A 201 17.46 35.57 26.07
C LEU A 201 16.27 36.46 26.44
N GLY A 202 15.22 36.52 25.61
CA GLY A 202 14.03 37.33 25.87
C GLY A 202 13.19 36.88 27.05
N LEU A 203 13.16 35.58 27.36
CA LEU A 203 12.44 35.00 28.51
C LEU A 203 13.32 34.85 29.75
N LYS A 204 14.63 35.08 29.63
CA LYS A 204 15.62 34.88 30.70
C LYS A 204 15.18 35.52 32.02
N ASP A 205 14.80 36.80 31.96
CA ASP A 205 14.46 37.56 33.17
C ASP A 205 13.09 37.16 33.76
N ALA A 206 12.12 36.83 32.90
CA ALA A 206 10.81 36.34 33.31
C ALA A 206 10.88 34.97 34.02
N ILE A 207 11.70 34.06 33.49
CA ILE A 207 11.94 32.73 34.08
C ILE A 207 12.76 32.87 35.36
N ALA A 208 13.80 33.71 35.38
CA ALA A 208 14.60 33.93 36.58
C ALA A 208 13.76 34.43 37.77
N LYS A 209 12.74 35.25 37.50
CA LYS A 209 11.84 35.79 38.53
C LYS A 209 10.76 34.80 39.00
N ASN A 210 10.28 33.90 38.13
CA ASN A 210 9.17 32.98 38.42
C ASN A 210 9.57 31.49 38.40
N ALA A 211 10.86 31.18 38.52
CA ALA A 211 11.41 29.83 38.33
C ALA A 211 10.70 28.75 39.16
N GLU A 212 10.37 29.05 40.42
CA GLU A 212 9.71 28.09 41.31
C GLU A 212 8.28 27.74 40.85
N SER A 213 7.54 28.73 40.34
CA SER A 213 6.18 28.53 39.83
C SER A 213 6.17 27.76 38.51
N VAL A 214 7.12 28.06 37.61
CA VAL A 214 7.30 27.36 36.33
C VAL A 214 7.73 25.91 36.55
N LEU A 215 8.66 25.65 37.47
CA LEU A 215 9.08 24.29 37.82
C LEU A 215 7.92 23.47 38.42
N LYS A 216 7.10 24.08 39.28
CA LYS A 216 5.92 23.41 39.85
C LYS A 216 4.85 23.10 38.81
N SER A 217 4.58 24.00 37.85
CA SER A 217 3.56 23.76 36.81
C SER A 217 3.99 22.69 35.79
N VAL A 218 5.27 22.69 35.39
CA VAL A 218 5.83 21.68 34.47
C VAL A 218 5.90 20.30 35.13
N GLY A 219 6.29 20.23 36.41
CA GLY A 219 6.28 18.98 37.18
C GLY A 219 4.87 18.41 37.39
N PHE A 220 3.87 19.27 37.61
CA PHE A 220 2.49 18.83 37.78
C PHE A 220 1.86 18.30 36.48
N ALA A 221 2.13 18.95 35.35
CA ALA A 221 1.65 18.48 34.04
C ALA A 221 2.26 17.14 33.62
N THR A 222 3.58 16.96 33.83
CA THR A 222 4.29 15.71 33.47
C THR A 222 3.90 14.53 34.37
N SER A 223 3.66 14.76 35.66
CA SER A 223 3.20 13.71 36.59
C SER A 223 1.77 13.23 36.30
N LYS A 224 0.84 14.13 35.93
CA LYS A 224 -0.51 13.76 35.49
C LYS A 224 -0.51 12.88 34.24
N LEU A 225 0.24 13.27 33.20
CA LEU A 225 0.34 12.46 31.98
C LEU A 225 0.92 11.07 32.25
N SER A 226 1.94 10.98 33.11
CA SER A 226 2.56 9.70 33.47
C SER A 226 1.58 8.77 34.18
N GLN A 227 0.74 9.28 35.08
CA GLN A 227 -0.31 8.49 35.72
C GLN A 227 -1.37 8.02 34.72
N GLU A 228 -1.83 8.91 33.83
CA GLU A 228 -2.88 8.58 32.86
C GLU A 228 -2.45 7.46 31.88
N ILE A 229 -1.19 7.48 31.45
CA ILE A 229 -0.60 6.42 30.63
C ILE A 229 -0.56 5.10 31.39
N LYS A 230 -0.16 5.11 32.66
CA LYS A 230 -0.06 3.90 33.49
C LYS A 230 -1.43 3.26 33.75
N THR A 231 -2.47 4.07 33.95
CA THR A 231 -3.85 3.58 34.10
C THR A 231 -4.40 2.96 32.82
N LYS A 232 -4.14 3.57 31.64
CA LYS A 232 -4.58 2.99 30.36
C LYS A 232 -3.89 1.67 30.02
N ASP A 233 -2.62 1.55 30.39
CA ASP A 233 -1.85 0.32 30.17
C ASP A 233 -2.40 -0.84 31.03
N LEU A 234 -2.67 -0.58 32.32
CA LEU A 234 -3.33 -1.52 33.23
C LEU A 234 -4.73 -1.92 32.74
N GLU A 235 -5.54 -0.99 32.24
CA GLU A 235 -6.86 -1.29 31.66
C GLU A 235 -6.76 -2.20 30.42
N GLY A 236 -5.76 -1.98 29.56
CA GLY A 236 -5.50 -2.82 28.40
C GLY A 236 -5.13 -4.25 28.79
N GLU A 237 -4.30 -4.41 29.81
CA GLU A 237 -3.85 -5.71 30.32
C GLU A 237 -5.00 -6.49 30.99
N ILE A 238 -5.84 -5.81 31.79
CA ILE A 238 -7.05 -6.40 32.38
C ILE A 238 -7.99 -6.91 31.29
N LYS A 239 -8.26 -6.10 30.26
CA LYS A 239 -9.16 -6.48 29.17
C LYS A 239 -8.64 -7.67 28.36
N ARG A 240 -7.32 -7.77 28.19
CA ARG A 240 -6.68 -8.94 27.56
C ARG A 240 -6.87 -10.20 28.39
N LEU A 241 -6.62 -10.13 29.71
CA LEU A 241 -6.81 -11.26 30.62
C LEU A 241 -8.26 -11.70 30.72
N GLU A 242 -9.22 -10.76 30.76
CA GLU A 242 -10.65 -11.08 30.74
C GLU A 242 -11.06 -11.84 29.48
N SER A 243 -10.53 -11.45 28.32
CA SER A 243 -10.76 -12.16 27.06
C SER A 243 -10.23 -13.60 27.14
N GLU A 244 -9.01 -13.78 27.66
CA GLU A 244 -8.35 -15.08 27.75
C GLU A 244 -9.06 -16.03 28.74
N ILE A 245 -9.53 -15.49 29.88
CA ILE A 245 -10.35 -16.25 30.83
C ILE A 245 -11.67 -16.68 30.20
N ASN A 246 -12.33 -15.80 29.45
CA ASN A 246 -13.60 -16.12 28.81
C ASN A 246 -13.45 -17.22 27.74
N THR A 247 -12.38 -17.19 26.94
CA THR A 247 -12.10 -18.24 25.96
C THR A 247 -11.85 -19.59 26.62
N LEU A 248 -11.04 -19.62 27.68
CA LEU A 248 -10.78 -20.84 28.44
C LEU A 248 -12.05 -21.39 29.10
N ARG A 249 -12.91 -20.51 29.61
CA ARG A 249 -14.18 -20.89 30.20
C ARG A 249 -15.08 -21.54 29.16
N GLN A 250 -15.22 -20.98 27.97
CA GLN A 250 -16.03 -21.55 26.89
C GLN A 250 -15.52 -22.92 26.44
N GLU A 251 -14.22 -23.07 26.27
CA GLU A 251 -13.60 -24.34 25.89
C GLU A 251 -13.92 -25.44 26.91
N LYS A 252 -13.77 -25.13 28.20
CA LYS A 252 -14.05 -26.08 29.28
C LYS A 252 -15.53 -26.45 29.40
N MET A 253 -16.45 -25.53 29.11
CA MET A 253 -17.88 -25.85 29.10
C MET A 253 -18.24 -26.78 27.94
N ARG A 254 -17.65 -26.54 26.75
CA ARG A 254 -17.87 -27.42 25.59
C ARG A 254 -17.36 -28.83 25.86
N GLU A 255 -16.17 -28.96 26.44
CA GLU A 255 -15.61 -30.27 26.84
C GLU A 255 -16.54 -31.02 27.83
N LEU A 256 -17.16 -30.29 28.77
CA LEU A 256 -18.08 -30.86 29.74
C LEU A 256 -19.40 -31.31 29.11
N GLU A 257 -19.95 -30.52 28.18
CA GLU A 257 -21.15 -30.89 27.43
C GLU A 257 -20.93 -32.13 26.56
N GLU A 258 -19.80 -32.20 25.85
CA GLU A 258 -19.42 -33.39 25.06
C GLU A 258 -19.32 -34.65 25.94
N LYS A 259 -18.67 -34.54 27.11
CA LYS A 259 -18.58 -35.64 28.08
C LYS A 259 -19.96 -36.07 28.61
N LYS A 260 -20.85 -35.13 28.90
CA LYS A 260 -22.23 -35.42 29.35
C LYS A 260 -23.05 -36.11 28.26
N ALA A 261 -23.01 -35.60 27.04
CA ALA A 261 -23.72 -36.18 25.90
C ALA A 261 -23.25 -37.63 25.64
N ARG A 262 -21.94 -37.89 25.72
CA ARG A 262 -21.38 -39.24 25.62
C ARG A 262 -21.94 -40.17 26.69
N LEU A 263 -21.98 -39.74 27.96
CA LEU A 263 -22.54 -40.53 29.06
C LEU A 263 -24.03 -40.86 28.84
N GLU A 264 -24.82 -39.91 28.33
CA GLU A 264 -26.25 -40.13 28.08
C GLU A 264 -26.50 -41.20 27.00
N THR A 265 -25.67 -41.25 25.95
CA THR A 265 -25.77 -42.31 24.93
C THR A 265 -25.52 -43.70 25.49
N LEU A 266 -24.63 -43.83 26.48
CA LEU A 266 -24.30 -45.10 27.16
C LEU A 266 -25.39 -45.53 28.16
N SER A 267 -26.35 -44.66 28.47
CA SER A 267 -27.45 -44.99 29.37
C SER A 267 -28.66 -45.63 28.69
N LYS A 268 -28.68 -45.70 27.35
CA LYS A 268 -29.82 -46.24 26.61
C LYS A 268 -29.78 -47.77 26.57
N PRO A 269 -30.94 -48.47 26.71
CA PRO A 269 -30.99 -49.92 26.69
C PRO A 269 -30.59 -50.46 25.32
N VAL A 270 -29.75 -51.50 25.32
CA VAL A 270 -29.26 -52.17 24.11
C VAL A 270 -30.12 -53.40 23.81
N GLU A 271 -30.59 -53.57 22.58
CA GLU A 271 -31.48 -54.69 22.21
C GLU A 271 -30.76 -56.05 22.18
N ASN A 272 -29.47 -56.09 21.78
CA ASN A 272 -28.69 -57.32 21.69
C ASN A 272 -27.29 -57.15 22.34
N ILE A 273 -27.16 -57.70 23.54
CA ILE A 273 -25.97 -57.59 24.40
C ILE A 273 -24.72 -58.21 23.75
N GLU A 274 -24.90 -59.35 23.08
CA GLU A 274 -23.79 -60.13 22.52
C GLU A 274 -23.20 -59.43 21.30
N GLU A 275 -24.05 -58.84 20.46
CA GLU A 275 -23.64 -58.04 19.31
C GLU A 275 -22.96 -56.74 19.75
N PHE A 276 -23.53 -56.04 20.75
CA PHE A 276 -22.94 -54.84 21.33
C PHE A 276 -21.55 -55.10 21.92
N LEU A 277 -21.42 -56.14 22.75
CA LEU A 277 -20.13 -56.48 23.35
C LEU A 277 -19.08 -56.79 22.30
N ASN A 278 -19.40 -57.60 21.29
CA ASN A 278 -18.44 -57.93 20.23
C ASN A 278 -18.06 -56.70 19.40
N LYS A 279 -19.01 -55.80 19.14
CA LYS A 279 -18.78 -54.57 18.37
C LYS A 279 -17.93 -53.55 19.14
N VAL A 280 -18.25 -53.33 20.42
CA VAL A 280 -17.59 -52.33 21.26
C VAL A 280 -16.21 -52.81 21.68
N VAL A 281 -16.09 -54.05 22.17
CA VAL A 281 -14.81 -54.64 22.57
C VAL A 281 -13.87 -54.83 21.37
N GLY A 282 -14.41 -55.25 20.22
CA GLY A 282 -13.65 -55.35 18.98
C GLY A 282 -12.34 -56.13 19.14
N SER A 283 -11.23 -55.52 18.72
CA SER A 283 -9.89 -56.11 18.84
C SER A 283 -9.25 -55.93 20.22
N SER A 284 -9.82 -55.10 21.11
CA SER A 284 -9.27 -54.81 22.45
C SER A 284 -9.48 -55.94 23.46
N GLY A 285 -10.33 -56.92 23.13
CA GLY A 285 -10.64 -58.06 23.98
C GLY A 285 -11.40 -59.17 23.26
N LYS A 286 -11.70 -60.26 23.98
CA LYS A 286 -12.47 -61.40 23.46
C LYS A 286 -13.66 -61.68 24.37
N VAL A 287 -14.86 -61.64 23.80
CA VAL A 287 -16.12 -61.89 24.52
C VAL A 287 -16.43 -63.38 24.56
N THR A 288 -16.80 -63.90 25.72
CA THR A 288 -17.18 -65.30 25.93
C THR A 288 -18.48 -65.35 26.74
N LYS A 289 -19.46 -66.13 26.30
CA LYS A 289 -20.72 -66.33 27.03
C LYS A 289 -20.51 -67.37 28.14
N VAL A 290 -20.91 -67.03 29.36
CA VAL A 290 -20.78 -67.91 30.54
C VAL A 290 -22.15 -68.11 31.17
N TYR A 291 -22.32 -69.14 32.01
CA TYR A 291 -23.61 -69.42 32.62
C TYR A 291 -24.08 -68.24 33.49
N GLY A 292 -25.21 -67.62 33.10
CA GLY A 292 -25.78 -66.45 33.76
C GLY A 292 -25.14 -65.11 33.39
N GLY A 293 -24.31 -65.02 32.34
CA GLY A 293 -23.71 -63.75 31.94
C GLY A 293 -22.66 -63.80 30.82
N TYR A 294 -21.80 -62.79 30.80
CA TYR A 294 -20.73 -62.61 29.82
C TYR A 294 -19.39 -62.39 30.52
N GLN A 295 -18.32 -62.90 29.93
CA GLN A 295 -16.95 -62.68 30.37
C GLN A 295 -16.13 -62.15 29.20
N VAL A 296 -15.53 -60.97 29.37
CA VAL A 296 -14.69 -60.33 28.35
C VAL A 296 -13.25 -60.40 28.80
N MET A 297 -12.42 -61.14 28.07
CA MET A 297 -10.97 -61.15 28.26
C MET A 297 -10.37 -59.88 27.68
N ILE A 298 -9.60 -59.14 28.45
CA ILE A 298 -8.96 -57.90 28.03
C ILE A 298 -7.60 -58.24 27.43
N LEU A 299 -7.40 -57.88 26.17
CA LEU A 299 -6.13 -58.05 25.46
C LEU A 299 -5.26 -56.79 25.58
N ASP A 300 -5.86 -55.61 25.46
CA ASP A 300 -5.17 -54.31 25.65
C ASP A 300 -5.98 -53.38 26.56
N PRO A 301 -5.54 -53.15 27.81
CA PRO A 301 -6.23 -52.29 28.78
C PRO A 301 -6.27 -50.80 28.40
N ILE A 302 -5.37 -50.29 27.55
CA ILE A 302 -5.27 -48.85 27.24
C ILE A 302 -6.38 -48.42 26.28
N ILE A 303 -6.67 -49.26 25.29
CA ILE A 303 -7.71 -49.01 24.29
C ILE A 303 -9.04 -49.71 24.60
N PHE A 304 -9.09 -50.54 25.66
CA PHE A 304 -10.31 -51.21 26.06
C PHE A 304 -11.40 -50.18 26.44
N PRO A 305 -12.62 -50.31 25.91
CA PRO A 305 -13.70 -49.35 26.12
C PRO A 305 -14.37 -49.55 27.49
N TRP A 306 -13.63 -49.23 28.55
CA TRP A 306 -14.04 -49.46 29.94
C TRP A 306 -15.39 -48.84 30.28
N ALA A 307 -15.60 -47.56 29.93
CA ALA A 307 -16.84 -46.85 30.23
C ALA A 307 -18.01 -47.48 29.49
N ASP A 308 -17.86 -47.73 28.19
CA ASP A 308 -18.90 -48.27 27.33
C ASP A 308 -19.33 -49.68 27.78
N VAL A 309 -18.40 -50.54 28.20
CA VAL A 309 -18.72 -51.88 28.71
C VAL A 309 -19.32 -51.83 30.12
N MET A 310 -18.68 -51.12 31.06
CA MET A 310 -19.09 -51.11 32.47
C MET A 310 -20.46 -50.43 32.66
N ILE A 311 -20.63 -49.24 32.09
CA ILE A 311 -21.86 -48.43 32.28
C ILE A 311 -23.04 -49.10 31.60
N THR A 312 -22.87 -49.54 30.34
CA THR A 312 -23.96 -50.18 29.60
C THR A 312 -24.39 -51.47 30.27
N MET A 313 -23.45 -52.33 30.70
CA MET A 313 -23.80 -53.58 31.37
C MET A 313 -24.49 -53.38 32.71
N GLN A 314 -24.03 -52.42 33.52
CA GLN A 314 -24.70 -52.08 34.77
C GLN A 314 -26.12 -51.57 34.53
N ASN A 315 -26.32 -50.70 33.53
CA ASN A 315 -27.64 -50.20 33.16
C ASN A 315 -28.57 -51.30 32.64
N MET A 316 -28.01 -52.37 32.08
CA MET A 316 -28.75 -53.56 31.66
C MET A 316 -29.02 -54.56 32.78
N GLY A 317 -28.70 -54.22 34.04
CA GLY A 317 -28.97 -55.06 35.21
C GLY A 317 -27.94 -56.15 35.46
N TYR A 318 -26.73 -56.03 34.90
CA TYR A 318 -25.61 -56.93 35.21
C TYR A 318 -24.74 -56.32 36.30
N ASP A 319 -24.36 -57.13 37.30
CA ASP A 319 -23.24 -56.78 38.16
C ASP A 319 -21.94 -57.00 37.38
N VAL A 320 -21.11 -55.96 37.33
CA VAL A 320 -19.87 -55.94 36.55
C VAL A 320 -18.69 -55.74 37.48
N TRP A 321 -17.70 -56.63 37.41
CA TRP A 321 -16.44 -56.49 38.13
C TRP A 321 -15.26 -57.00 37.29
N VAL A 322 -14.07 -56.55 37.66
CA VAL A 322 -12.83 -56.97 37.01
C VAL A 322 -12.18 -58.08 37.83
N SER A 323 -11.79 -59.17 37.18
CA SER A 323 -11.09 -60.29 37.78
C SER A 323 -9.78 -60.55 37.07
N LYS A 324 -8.72 -60.85 37.82
CA LYS A 324 -7.42 -61.26 37.27
C LYS A 324 -7.25 -62.76 37.44
N LYS A 325 -6.96 -63.48 36.36
CA LYS A 325 -6.67 -64.92 36.39
C LYS A 325 -5.55 -65.23 35.40
N ASP A 326 -4.56 -66.01 35.81
CA ASP A 326 -3.44 -66.45 34.96
C ASP A 326 -2.74 -65.28 34.21
N ASN A 327 -2.55 -64.16 34.93
CA ASN A 327 -1.98 -62.90 34.44
C ASN A 327 -2.79 -62.16 33.35
N MET A 328 -4.00 -62.62 33.04
CA MET A 328 -4.95 -61.94 32.15
C MET A 328 -6.06 -61.25 32.97
N TYR A 329 -6.54 -60.10 32.48
CA TYR A 329 -7.66 -59.38 33.08
C TYR A 329 -8.96 -59.74 32.36
N PHE A 330 -10.03 -59.88 33.13
CA PHE A 330 -11.36 -60.19 32.62
C PHE A 330 -12.37 -59.21 33.22
N VAL A 331 -13.25 -58.67 32.38
CA VAL A 331 -14.49 -58.04 32.83
C VAL A 331 -15.56 -59.12 32.89
N VAL A 332 -16.09 -59.38 34.08
CA VAL A 332 -17.15 -60.35 34.30
C VAL A 332 -18.44 -59.59 34.51
N CYS A 333 -19.46 -59.90 33.70
CA CYS A 333 -20.80 -59.34 33.78
C CYS A 333 -21.75 -60.49 34.10
N LYS A 334 -22.35 -60.52 35.30
CA LYS A 334 -23.37 -61.51 35.65
C LYS A 334 -24.70 -60.83 35.89
N LEU A 335 -25.79 -61.46 35.43
CA LEU A 335 -27.12 -60.91 35.65
C LEU A 335 -27.36 -60.84 37.17
N LYS A 336 -27.81 -59.68 37.64
CA LYS A 336 -28.13 -59.50 39.05
C LYS A 336 -29.30 -60.41 39.39
N ALA A 337 -29.11 -61.33 40.34
CA ALA A 337 -30.21 -62.12 40.86
C ALA A 337 -31.16 -61.18 41.61
N GLU A 338 -32.45 -61.21 41.26
CA GLU A 338 -33.49 -60.42 41.97
C GLU A 338 -33.59 -60.76 43.45
#